data_AF-A0A1E7HH78-F1
#
_entry.id   AF-A0A1E7HH78-F1
#
_cell.length_a   1.000
_cell.length_b   1.000
_cell.length_c   1.000
_cell.angle_alpha   90.00
_cell.angle_beta   90.00
_cell.angle_gamma   90.00
#
_symmetry.space_group_name_H-M   'P 1'
#
loop_
_entity.id
_entity.type
_entity.pdbx_description
1 polymer ?
#
loop_
_entity_poly.entity_id
_entity_poly.type
_entity_poly.pdbx_seq_one_letter_code
_entity_poly.pdbx_strand_id
1 'polypeptide(L)' 'MSHTGVRSFFNKNYVKTGIVSKELARIYNDLFERRQESDYIDFIDFQEHQVVPWISRSQSFVEHIRNITEREINGKKQ' A
#
# COMPACT_ATOMS: atom_id res chain seq x y z
N MET A 1 16.89 3.94 -4.88
CA MET A 1 15.88 4.01 -3.81
C MET A 1 15.49 2.60 -3.44
N SER A 2 15.73 2.15 -2.21
CA SER A 2 15.26 0.83 -1.78
C SER A 2 13.74 0.84 -1.65
N HIS A 3 13.10 -0.30 -1.94
CA HIS A 3 11.66 -0.49 -1.72
C HIS A 3 11.27 -0.21 -0.26
N THR A 4 12.16 -0.50 0.70
CA THR A 4 12.02 -0.17 2.12
C THR A 4 12.02 1.33 2.41
N GLY A 5 12.79 2.12 1.66
CA GLY A 5 12.84 3.59 1.79
C GLY A 5 11.52 4.25 1.38
N VAL A 6 10.91 3.77 0.29
CA VAL A 6 9.59 4.23 -0.16
C VAL A 6 8.52 3.93 0.90
N ARG A 7 8.52 2.70 1.44
CA ARG A 7 7.60 2.29 2.51
C ARG A 7 7.76 3.16 3.77
N SER A 8 8.99 3.43 4.18
CA SER A 8 9.28 4.27 5.36
C SER A 8 8.80 5.70 5.16
N PHE A 9 9.08 6.30 3.99
CA PHE A 9 8.63 7.64 3.65
C PHE A 9 7.10 7.74 3.60
N PHE A 10 6.44 6.74 3.01
CA PHE A 10 4.99 6.66 2.97
C PHE A 10 4.38 6.64 4.38
N ASN A 11 4.84 5.74 5.24
CA ASN A 11 4.36 5.65 6.62
C ASN A 11 4.62 6.93 7.42
N LYS A 12 5.78 7.57 7.23
CA LYS A 12 6.13 8.81 7.94
C LYS A 12 5.27 10.00 7.51
N ASN A 13 5.06 10.20 6.21
CA ASN A 13 4.50 11.45 5.69
C ASN A 13 3.00 11.39 5.39
N TYR A 14 2.43 10.19 5.21
CA TYR A 14 1.02 10.02 4.84
C TYR A 14 0.20 9.30 5.91
N VAL A 15 0.80 8.32 6.59
CA VAL A 15 0.07 7.54 7.61
C VAL A 15 0.11 8.23 8.98
N LYS A 16 1.30 8.65 9.44
CA LYS A 16 1.45 9.35 10.73
C LYS A 16 0.79 10.73 10.74
N THR A 17 0.65 11.36 9.59
CA THR A 17 -0.01 12.67 9.41
C THR A 17 -1.53 12.55 9.26
N GLY A 18 -2.07 11.33 9.19
CA GLY A 18 -3.50 11.07 9.09
C GLY A 18 -4.10 11.24 7.69
N ILE A 19 -3.28 11.53 6.66
CA ILE A 19 -3.73 11.64 5.26
C ILE A 19 -4.24 10.29 4.75
N VAL A 20 -3.58 9.20 5.15
CA VAL A 20 -4.01 7.82 4.90
C VAL A 20 -4.28 7.14 6.24
N SER A 21 -5.41 6.45 6.35
CA SER A 21 -5.76 5.71 7.57
C SER A 21 -4.78 4.57 7.84
N LYS A 22 -4.59 4.23 9.12
CA LYS A 22 -3.74 3.09 9.52
C LYS A 22 -4.26 1.76 8.95
N GLU A 23 -5.57 1.62 8.79
CA GLU A 23 -6.20 0.43 8.22
C GLU A 23 -5.84 0.26 6.74
N LEU A 24 -5.91 1.33 5.95
CA LEU A 24 -5.48 1.32 4.55
C LEU A 24 -3.96 1.15 4.41
N ALA A 25 -3.18 1.71 5.32
CA ALA A 25 -1.73 1.49 5.33
C ALA A 25 -1.35 0.04 5.65
N ARG A 26 -2.17 -0.67 6.43
CA ARG A 26 -1.91 -2.05 6.83
C ARG A 26 -1.90 -2.98 5.61
N ILE A 27 -2.87 -2.87 4.70
CA ILE A 27 -2.88 -3.72 3.49
C ILE A 27 -1.62 -3.50 2.63
N TYR A 28 -1.15 -2.26 2.51
CA TYR A 28 0.07 -1.95 1.78
C TYR A 28 1.31 -2.59 2.43
N ASN A 29 1.47 -2.45 3.75
CA ASN A 29 2.60 -3.03 4.47
C ASN A 29 2.56 -4.57 4.45
N ASP A 30 1.38 -5.16 4.66
CA ASP A 30 1.14 -6.61 4.70
C ASP A 30 1.42 -7.28 3.34
N LEU A 31 1.08 -6.63 2.22
CA LEU A 31 1.37 -7.13 0.88
C LEU A 31 2.84 -6.92 0.48
N PHE A 32 3.44 -5.83 0.96
CA PHE A 32 4.87 -5.59 0.76
C PHE A 32 5.72 -6.70 1.39
N GLU A 33 5.39 -7.11 2.61
CA GLU A 33 6.08 -8.19 3.32
C GLU A 33 5.85 -9.55 2.65
N ARG A 34 4.60 -9.88 2.29
CA ARG A 34 4.28 -11.12 1.57
C ARG A 34 4.98 -11.23 0.21
N ARG A 35 5.16 -10.12 -0.50
CA ARG A 35 5.95 -10.12 -1.75
C ARG A 35 7.41 -10.45 -1.47
N GLN A 36 8.00 -9.84 -0.43
CA GLN A 36 9.38 -10.18 -0.06
C GLN A 36 9.50 -11.64 0.38
N GLU A 37 8.54 -12.15 1.17
CA GLU A 37 8.51 -13.57 1.56
C GLU A 37 8.44 -14.50 0.33
N SER A 38 7.56 -14.22 -0.63
CA SER A 38 7.44 -15.00 -1.87
C SER A 38 8.69 -14.95 -2.75
N ASP A 39 9.44 -13.84 -2.74
CA ASP A 39 10.62 -13.64 -3.59
C ASP A 39 11.90 -14.23 -2.95
N TYR A 40 11.91 -14.49 -1.64
CA TYR A 40 13.12 -14.88 -0.88
C TYR A 40 12.98 -16.18 -0.06
N ILE A 41 11.78 -16.75 0.09
CA ILE A 41 11.53 -17.98 0.87
C ILE A 41 11.01 -19.05 -0.09
N ASP A 42 11.81 -20.12 -0.28
CA ASP A 42 11.34 -21.32 -0.95
C ASP A 42 10.11 -21.89 -0.21
N PHE A 43 9.11 -22.37 -0.97
CA PHE A 43 7.87 -23.01 -0.47
C PHE A 43 6.72 -22.12 0.05
N ILE A 44 6.71 -20.81 -0.25
CA ILE A 44 5.50 -19.98 -0.03
C ILE A 44 4.53 -20.18 -1.19
N ASP A 45 3.35 -20.75 -0.92
CA ASP A 45 2.23 -20.81 -1.86
C ASP A 45 0.98 -20.21 -1.21
N PHE A 46 0.37 -19.24 -1.89
CA PHE A 46 -0.82 -18.54 -1.39
C PHE A 46 -2.08 -19.16 -1.99
N GLN A 47 -2.98 -19.62 -1.13
CA GLN A 47 -4.24 -20.20 -1.56
C GLN A 47 -5.22 -19.12 -2.02
N GLU A 48 -6.09 -19.45 -2.97
CA GLU A 48 -7.06 -18.50 -3.56
C GLU A 48 -7.87 -17.73 -2.50
N HIS A 49 -8.35 -18.42 -1.47
CA HIS A 49 -9.13 -17.81 -0.38
C HIS A 49 -8.35 -16.76 0.43
N GLN A 50 -7.01 -16.81 0.42
CA GLN A 50 -6.15 -15.82 1.06
C GLN A 50 -5.96 -14.61 0.14
N VAL A 51 -5.85 -14.84 -1.17
CA VAL A 51 -5.56 -13.81 -2.18
C VAL A 51 -6.78 -13.00 -2.57
N VAL A 52 -7.95 -13.64 -2.71
CA VAL A 52 -9.20 -12.98 -3.15
C VAL A 52 -9.54 -11.75 -2.28
N PRO A 53 -9.48 -11.81 -0.94
CA PRO A 53 -9.69 -10.63 -0.10
C PRO A 53 -8.67 -9.51 -0.33
N TRP A 54 -7.42 -9.85 -0.69
CA TRP A 54 -6.38 -8.84 -0.94
C TRP A 54 -6.64 -8.02 -2.20
N ILE A 55 -7.28 -8.61 -3.22
CA ILE A 55 -7.59 -7.91 -4.47
C ILE A 55 -8.50 -6.70 -4.19
N SER A 56 -9.63 -6.93 -3.52
CA SER A 56 -10.59 -5.88 -3.20
C SER A 56 -9.99 -4.78 -2.30
N ARG A 57 -9.18 -5.17 -1.31
CA ARG A 57 -8.50 -4.23 -0.40
C ARG A 57 -7.41 -3.43 -1.11
N SER A 58 -6.70 -4.05 -2.05
CA SER A 58 -5.69 -3.38 -2.87
C SER A 58 -6.31 -2.36 -3.82
N GLN A 59 -7.44 -2.71 -4.45
CA GLN A 59 -8.20 -1.78 -5.29
C GLN A 59 -8.66 -0.57 -4.48
N SER A 60 -9.20 -0.80 -3.29
CA SER A 60 -9.61 0.27 -2.38
C SER A 60 -8.45 1.18 -1.98
N PHE A 61 -7.27 0.61 -1.72
CA PHE A 61 -6.06 1.37 -1.43
C PHE A 61 -5.63 2.23 -2.63
N VAL A 62 -5.55 1.65 -3.83
CA VAL A 62 -5.16 2.37 -5.06
C VAL A 62 -6.12 3.53 -5.35
N GLU A 63 -7.42 3.29 -5.20
CA GLU A 63 -8.44 4.32 -5.37
C GLU A 63 -8.26 5.49 -4.40
N HIS A 64 -7.98 5.19 -3.13
CA HIS A 64 -7.73 6.21 -2.12
C HIS A 64 -6.50 7.07 -2.45
N ILE A 65 -5.40 6.43 -2.85
CA ILE A 65 -4.17 7.14 -3.25
C ILE A 65 -4.39 7.98 -4.51
N ARG A 66 -5.15 7.47 -5.49
CA ARG A 66 -5.53 8.23 -6.68
C ARG A 66 -6.28 9.50 -6.30
N ASN A 67 -7.31 9.39 -5.47
CA ASN A 67 -8.10 10.52 -5.00
C ASN A 67 -7.26 11.59 -4.29
N ILE A 68 -6.30 11.18 -3.45
CA ILE A 68 -5.35 12.11 -2.81
C ILE A 68 -4.49 12.81 -3.89
N THR A 69 -3.96 12.03 -4.84
CA THR A 69 -3.05 12.54 -5.86
C THR A 69 -3.75 13.53 -6.80
N GLU A 70 -4.98 13.24 -7.21
CA GLU A 70 -5.78 14.14 -8.04
C GLU A 70 -6.10 15.45 -7.32
N ARG A 71 -6.43 15.40 -6.02
CA ARG A 71 -6.64 16.61 -5.21
C ARG A 71 -5.37 17.47 -5.15
N GLU A 72 -4.21 16.87 -4.93
CA GLU A 72 -2.92 17.58 -4.89
C GLU A 72 -2.55 18.19 -6.25
N ILE A 73 -2.82 17.51 -7.36
CA ILE A 73 -2.56 18.03 -8.71
C ILE A 73 -3.50 19.21 -9.01
N ASN A 74 -4.79 19.07 -8.67
CA ASN A 74 -5.79 20.09 -8.96
C ASN A 74 -5.64 21.33 -8.04
N GLY A 75 -5.23 21.14 -6.79
CA GLY A 75 -4.93 22.24 -5.85
C GLY A 75 -3.68 23.05 -6.22
N LYS A 76 -2.77 22.50 -7.04
CA LYS A 76 -1.57 23.20 -7.55
C LYS A 76 -1.82 23.98 -8.86
N LYS A 77 -3.02 23.88 -9.44
CA LYS A 77 -3.42 24.61 -10.66
C LYS A 77 -4.08 25.97 -10.36
N GLN A 78 -3.98 26.47 -9.13
CA GLN A 78 -4.60 27.72 -8.69
C GLN A 78 -3.56 28.69 -8.14
#